data_AF-A0A2U3PUF3-F1
#
_entry.id   AF-A0A2U3PUF3-F1
#
_cell.length_a   1.000
_cell.length_b   1.000
_cell.length_c   1.000
_cell.angle_alpha   90.00
_cell.angle_beta   90.00
_cell.angle_gamma   90.00
#
_symmetry.space_group_name_H-M   'P 1'
#
loop_
_entity.id
_entity.type
_entity.pdbx_description
1 polymer ?
#
loop_
_entity_poly.entity_id
_entity_poly.type
_entity_poly.pdbx_seq_one_letter_code
_entity_poly.pdbx_strand_id
1 'polypeptide(L)'
;MGRRALIIGIEEYGSVSDNSIAAKLPGTLRSAMDFRDWLIGKWDAENVLASERQIIFCSEPAIEGGEHATAEDLTQALLQLKAAGQNSTEEFFFYFSGHGFSFVEPDARSDVIIASNYKAMQLSGGACMRLDKAIYWLRQHLGFGRQFYFVDACRNDLDGRKINPGGVIPRAIRRRPEKRRPTCCSLPLQRQPLPSTEGLPPPFSTVSRAKALPKPGTTPKTTP
;
A
#
# COMPACT_ATOMS: atom_id res chain seq x y z
N MET A 1 -2.11 -12.09 -11.97
CA MET A 1 -2.53 -11.60 -10.63
C MET A 1 -1.70 -10.35 -10.32
N GLY A 2 -2.17 -9.45 -9.46
CA GLY A 2 -1.49 -8.16 -9.29
C GLY A 2 -0.29 -8.22 -8.34
N ARG A 3 0.76 -7.45 -8.65
CA ARG A 3 1.87 -7.16 -7.74
C ARG A 3 1.72 -5.75 -7.18
N ARG A 4 1.87 -5.61 -5.87
CA ARG A 4 1.52 -4.35 -5.19
C ARG A 4 2.60 -3.93 -4.21
N ALA A 5 2.72 -2.63 -3.98
CA ALA A 5 3.59 -2.08 -2.96
C ALA A 5 3.00 -0.88 -2.24
N LEU A 6 3.30 -0.79 -0.95
CA LEU A 6 3.16 0.41 -0.14
C LEU A 6 4.56 0.84 0.30
N ILE A 7 5.00 2.01 -0.14
CA ILE A 7 6.32 2.56 0.18
C ILE A 7 6.10 3.85 0.94
N ILE A 8 6.67 3.95 2.14
CA ILE A 8 6.52 5.08 3.05
C ILE A 8 7.91 5.60 3.42
N GLY A 9 8.19 6.86 3.13
CA GLY A 9 9.46 7.52 3.50
C GLY A 9 9.20 8.88 4.14
N ILE A 10 9.50 9.03 5.42
CA ILE A 10 9.19 10.25 6.18
C ILE A 10 10.50 10.86 6.68
N GLU A 11 10.94 11.92 6.00
CA GLU A 11 12.13 12.69 6.34
C GLU A 11 11.79 13.88 7.22
N GLU A 12 10.61 14.47 7.06
CA GLU A 12 10.19 15.65 7.81
C GLU A 12 8.94 15.42 8.67
N TYR A 13 9.03 15.81 9.94
CA TYR A 13 7.95 15.79 10.92
C TYR A 13 7.65 17.23 11.36
N GLY A 14 7.23 18.06 10.40
CA GLY A 14 7.09 19.51 10.58
C GLY A 14 6.06 19.95 11.62
N SER A 15 5.23 19.03 12.12
CA SER A 15 4.20 19.33 13.12
C SER A 15 4.65 19.07 14.56
N VAL A 16 5.85 18.51 14.78
CA VAL A 16 6.39 18.18 16.12
C VAL A 16 6.63 19.46 16.94
N SER A 17 6.10 19.50 18.16
CA SER A 17 6.23 20.68 19.04
C SER A 17 6.84 20.39 20.41
N ASP A 18 6.94 19.13 20.83
CA ASP A 18 7.36 18.73 22.19
C ASP A 18 8.77 18.12 22.26
N ASN A 19 9.51 18.09 21.13
CA ASN A 19 10.81 17.43 21.00
C ASN A 19 10.81 15.94 21.39
N SER A 20 9.66 15.28 21.39
CA SER A 20 9.56 13.83 21.66
C SER A 20 10.22 12.96 20.60
N ILE A 21 10.33 13.48 19.38
CA ILE A 21 11.06 12.89 18.25
C ILE A 21 11.87 13.94 17.53
N ALA A 22 12.88 13.52 16.77
CA ALA A 22 13.62 14.41 15.90
C ALA A 22 12.70 14.92 14.77
N ALA A 23 12.64 16.24 14.56
CA ALA A 23 11.80 16.84 13.53
C ALA A 23 12.24 16.49 12.09
N LYS A 24 13.50 16.07 11.90
CA LYS A 24 14.03 15.61 10.62
C LYS A 24 14.84 14.31 10.76
N LEU A 25 14.73 13.44 9.76
CA LEU A 25 15.49 12.19 9.61
C LEU A 25 16.10 12.14 8.20
N PRO A 26 17.26 12.79 7.97
CA PRO A 26 17.82 12.90 6.63
C PRO A 26 18.13 11.53 6.03
N GLY A 27 17.70 11.32 4.78
CA GLY A 27 18.00 10.11 4.01
C GLY A 27 16.88 9.07 4.01
N THR A 28 15.84 9.20 4.84
CA THR A 28 14.71 8.25 4.81
C THR A 28 13.92 8.36 3.50
N LEU A 29 13.74 9.57 2.97
CA LEU A 29 13.12 9.79 1.66
C LEU A 29 13.98 9.18 0.55
N ARG A 30 15.31 9.39 0.61
CA ARG A 30 16.23 8.83 -0.38
C ARG A 30 16.16 7.29 -0.38
N SER A 31 16.20 6.66 0.78
CA SER A 31 16.10 5.20 0.92
C SER A 31 14.77 4.65 0.38
N ALA A 32 13.66 5.36 0.60
CA ALA A 32 12.36 4.99 0.04
C ALA A 32 12.34 5.08 -1.50
N MET A 33 12.95 6.11 -2.08
CA MET A 33 13.10 6.24 -3.53
C MET A 33 13.99 5.12 -4.10
N ASP A 34 15.13 4.84 -3.46
CA ASP A 34 16.03 3.77 -3.89
C ASP A 34 15.33 2.41 -3.85
N PHE A 35 14.48 2.17 -2.83
CA PHE A 35 13.65 0.95 -2.76
C PHE A 35 12.60 0.89 -3.87
N ARG A 36 11.94 2.00 -4.20
CA ARG A 36 10.99 2.09 -5.33
C ARG A 36 11.68 1.74 -6.65
N ASP A 37 12.84 2.33 -6.92
CA ASP A 37 13.58 2.14 -8.16
C ASP A 37 14.07 0.69 -8.28
N TRP A 38 14.58 0.12 -7.19
CA TRP A 38 14.93 -1.30 -7.12
C TRP A 38 13.73 -2.20 -7.42
N LEU A 39 12.56 -1.91 -6.83
CA LEU A 39 11.36 -2.73 -7.01
C LEU A 39 10.83 -2.68 -8.45
N ILE A 40 10.86 -1.50 -9.08
CA ILE A 40 10.53 -1.35 -10.50
C ILE A 40 11.50 -2.18 -11.35
N GLY A 41 12.81 -2.05 -11.12
CA GLY A 41 13.82 -2.84 -11.82
C GLY A 41 13.65 -4.35 -11.66
N LYS A 42 13.31 -4.82 -10.45
CA LYS A 42 12.97 -6.23 -10.20
C LYS A 42 11.79 -6.68 -11.06
N TRP A 43 10.68 -5.93 -11.03
CA TRP A 43 9.48 -6.28 -11.78
C TRP A 43 9.68 -6.22 -13.29
N ASP A 44 10.49 -5.28 -13.79
CA ASP A 44 10.85 -5.22 -15.21
C ASP A 44 11.68 -6.45 -15.61
N ALA A 45 12.65 -6.87 -14.78
CA ALA A 45 13.44 -8.08 -15.02
C ALA A 45 12.59 -9.38 -14.99
N GLU A 46 11.51 -9.38 -14.22
CA GLU A 46 10.52 -10.46 -14.15
C GLU A 46 9.45 -10.39 -15.27
N ASN A 47 9.55 -9.43 -16.19
CA ASN A 47 8.60 -9.16 -17.28
C ASN A 47 7.16 -8.90 -16.78
N VAL A 48 7.01 -8.22 -15.64
CA VAL A 48 5.71 -7.85 -15.09
C VAL A 48 5.16 -6.65 -15.84
N LEU A 49 3.95 -6.77 -16.38
CA LEU A 49 3.33 -5.68 -17.13
C LEU A 49 3.02 -4.49 -16.22
N ALA A 50 3.13 -3.27 -16.76
CA ALA A 50 2.79 -2.05 -16.03
C ALA A 50 1.33 -2.03 -15.54
N SER A 51 0.41 -2.70 -16.24
CA SER A 51 -0.99 -2.86 -15.85
C SER A 51 -1.22 -3.85 -14.70
N GLU A 52 -0.22 -4.66 -14.38
CA GLU A 52 -0.29 -5.67 -13.32
C GLU A 52 0.42 -5.23 -12.04
N ARG A 53 1.06 -4.05 -12.05
CA ARG A 53 1.77 -3.48 -10.91
C ARG A 53 1.06 -2.25 -10.37
N GLN A 54 1.07 -2.10 -9.05
CA GLN A 54 0.59 -0.90 -8.35
C GLN A 54 1.59 -0.53 -7.25
N ILE A 55 2.08 0.71 -7.27
CA ILE A 55 2.89 1.26 -6.18
C ILE A 55 2.14 2.46 -5.63
N ILE A 56 1.86 2.45 -4.33
CA ILE A 56 1.46 3.66 -3.60
C ILE A 56 2.68 4.13 -2.83
N PHE A 57 3.08 5.37 -3.09
CA PHE A 57 4.25 6.00 -2.49
C PHE A 57 3.79 7.17 -1.63
N CYS A 58 3.98 7.08 -0.32
CA CYS A 58 3.65 8.14 0.64
C CYS A 58 4.94 8.72 1.21
N SER A 59 5.11 10.04 1.17
CA SER A 59 6.30 10.67 1.75
C SER A 59 6.08 12.02 2.38
N GLU A 60 7.03 12.41 3.24
CA GLU A 60 7.16 13.79 3.71
C GLU A 60 8.65 14.20 3.67
N PRO A 61 9.03 15.21 2.87
CA PRO A 61 8.18 15.98 1.97
C PRO A 61 7.54 15.11 0.88
N ALA A 62 6.36 15.51 0.42
CA ALA A 62 5.70 14.86 -0.71
C ALA A 62 6.54 15.02 -1.99
N ILE A 63 6.63 13.95 -2.78
CA ILE A 63 7.29 13.96 -4.10
C ILE A 63 6.24 13.99 -5.22
N GLU A 64 6.68 14.35 -6.43
CA GLU A 64 5.81 14.33 -7.60
C GLU A 64 5.22 12.93 -7.85
N GLY A 65 3.90 12.86 -7.96
CA GLY A 65 3.16 11.60 -8.14
C GLY A 65 3.10 10.71 -6.89
N GLY A 66 3.59 11.19 -5.75
CA GLY A 66 3.41 10.57 -4.44
C GLY A 66 2.29 11.25 -3.63
N GLU A 67 1.86 10.56 -2.59
CA GLU A 67 0.93 11.10 -1.58
C GLU A 67 1.73 11.66 -0.39
N HIS A 68 1.09 12.50 0.42
CA HIS A 68 1.64 12.86 1.73
C HIS A 68 1.70 11.63 2.66
N ALA A 69 2.48 11.73 3.73
CA ALA A 69 2.61 10.65 4.71
C ALA A 69 1.84 10.91 6.01
N THR A 70 0.71 11.63 5.95
CA THR A 70 -0.15 11.82 7.12
C THR A 70 -0.91 10.54 7.46
N ALA A 71 -1.40 10.41 8.69
CA ALA A 71 -2.15 9.22 9.09
C ALA A 71 -3.42 8.99 8.25
N GLU A 72 -4.04 10.07 7.77
CA GLU A 72 -5.18 9.99 6.85
C GLU A 72 -4.76 9.42 5.50
N ASP A 73 -3.66 9.93 4.93
CA ASP A 73 -3.14 9.46 3.63
C ASP A 73 -2.72 8.00 3.70
N LEU A 74 -2.02 7.60 4.78
CA LEU A 74 -1.66 6.20 5.00
C LEU A 74 -2.90 5.31 5.11
N THR A 75 -3.98 5.79 5.74
CA THR A 75 -5.26 5.08 5.80
C THR A 75 -5.90 4.95 4.42
N GLN A 76 -5.88 6.03 3.62
CA GLN A 76 -6.39 6.01 2.24
C GLN A 76 -5.56 5.08 1.36
N ALA A 77 -4.23 5.07 1.48
CA ALA A 77 -3.33 4.17 0.77
C ALA A 77 -3.69 2.69 1.06
N LEU A 78 -3.92 2.34 2.32
CA LEU A 78 -4.39 0.99 2.69
C LEU A 78 -5.73 0.66 2.02
N LEU A 79 -6.69 1.59 2.04
CA LEU A 79 -8.00 1.41 1.41
C LEU A 79 -7.89 1.25 -0.12
N GLN A 80 -7.03 2.01 -0.77
CA GLN A 80 -6.76 1.90 -2.21
C GLN A 80 -6.15 0.54 -2.56
N LEU A 81 -5.19 0.04 -1.77
CA LEU A 81 -4.61 -1.30 -1.96
C LEU A 81 -5.66 -2.39 -1.82
N LYS A 82 -6.54 -2.28 -0.83
CA LYS A 82 -7.67 -3.22 -0.68
C LYS A 82 -8.58 -3.15 -1.91
N ALA A 83 -9.01 -1.97 -2.32
CA ALA A 83 -9.91 -1.82 -3.47
C ALA A 83 -9.32 -2.42 -4.75
N ALA A 84 -8.03 -2.19 -4.98
CA ALA A 84 -7.33 -2.67 -6.17
C ALA A 84 -6.94 -4.15 -6.11
N GLY A 85 -6.69 -4.70 -4.92
CA GLY A 85 -6.01 -5.98 -4.74
C GLY A 85 -6.73 -7.01 -3.88
N GLN A 86 -8.01 -6.80 -3.58
CA GLN A 86 -8.76 -7.71 -2.72
C GLN A 86 -8.69 -9.15 -3.23
N ASN A 87 -8.11 -10.04 -2.42
CA ASN A 87 -7.90 -11.47 -2.71
C ASN A 87 -7.21 -11.78 -4.06
N SER A 88 -6.49 -10.81 -4.65
CA SER A 88 -5.92 -10.92 -6.00
C SER A 88 -4.48 -10.42 -6.07
N THR A 89 -3.83 -10.29 -4.90
CA THR A 89 -2.42 -9.91 -4.80
C THR A 89 -1.55 -11.16 -4.66
N GLU A 90 -0.69 -11.37 -5.66
CA GLU A 90 0.26 -12.49 -5.69
C GLU A 90 1.53 -12.17 -4.91
N GLU A 91 1.97 -10.92 -5.00
CA GLU A 91 3.17 -10.41 -4.35
C GLU A 91 2.90 -9.00 -3.82
N PHE A 92 3.21 -8.80 -2.54
CA PHE A 92 3.07 -7.51 -1.86
C PHE A 92 4.36 -7.10 -1.16
N PHE A 93 4.76 -5.85 -1.35
CA PHE A 93 5.89 -5.22 -0.66
C PHE A 93 5.39 -4.08 0.24
N PHE A 94 5.81 -4.10 1.50
CA PHE A 94 5.67 -2.98 2.42
C PHE A 94 7.05 -2.46 2.77
N TYR A 95 7.28 -1.18 2.53
CA TYR A 95 8.51 -0.49 2.93
C TYR A 95 8.17 0.72 3.79
N PHE A 96 8.83 0.86 4.93
CA PHE A 96 8.72 2.01 5.81
C PHE A 96 10.12 2.47 6.23
N SER A 97 10.43 3.76 6.06
CA SER A 97 11.60 4.42 6.63
C SER A 97 11.19 5.72 7.33
N GLY A 98 11.47 5.83 8.63
CA GLY A 98 11.04 6.95 9.47
C GLY A 98 11.12 6.64 10.97
N HIS A 99 10.44 7.44 11.79
CA HIS A 99 10.36 7.19 13.23
C HIS A 99 9.47 6.00 13.56
N GLY A 100 9.91 5.22 14.55
CA GLY A 100 9.17 4.11 15.11
C GLY A 100 9.49 3.91 16.59
N PHE A 101 8.59 3.22 17.28
CA PHE A 101 8.71 2.88 18.68
C PHE A 101 8.21 1.46 18.95
N SER A 102 8.63 0.89 20.07
CA SER A 102 8.02 -0.30 20.63
C SER A 102 7.28 0.07 21.92
N PHE A 103 5.97 -0.19 21.97
CA PHE A 103 5.24 -0.20 23.23
C PHE A 103 5.50 -1.52 23.92
N VAL A 104 6.00 -1.44 25.16
CA VAL A 104 6.23 -2.60 26.02
C VAL A 104 5.22 -2.56 27.15
N GLU A 105 4.26 -3.48 27.10
CA GLU A 105 3.37 -3.84 28.20
C GLU A 105 3.91 -5.13 28.86
N PRO A 106 3.56 -5.42 30.13
CA PRO A 106 4.06 -6.61 30.85
C PRO A 106 3.93 -7.93 30.07
N ASP A 107 2.88 -8.07 29.25
CA ASP A 107 2.56 -9.28 28.50
C ASP A 107 2.54 -9.09 26.98
N ALA A 108 2.87 -7.90 26.47
CA ALA A 108 2.75 -7.60 25.04
C ALA A 108 3.76 -6.56 24.56
N ARG A 109 4.33 -6.79 23.38
CA ARG A 109 5.10 -5.80 22.63
C ARG A 109 4.37 -5.41 21.36
N SER A 110 4.17 -4.12 21.13
CA SER A 110 3.58 -3.60 19.89
C SER A 110 4.50 -2.60 19.24
N ASP A 111 4.97 -2.90 18.02
CA ASP A 111 5.72 -1.95 17.22
C ASP A 111 4.77 -0.94 16.55
N VAL A 112 5.19 0.31 16.50
CA VAL A 112 4.39 1.44 16.03
C VAL A 112 5.23 2.30 15.11
N ILE A 113 4.64 2.68 13.97
CA ILE A 113 5.19 3.63 13.01
C ILE A 113 4.48 4.97 13.16
N ILE A 114 5.20 6.07 12.91
CA ILE A 114 4.70 7.43 13.10
C ILE A 114 4.47 8.11 11.76
N ALA A 115 3.28 8.66 11.55
CA ALA A 115 2.92 9.47 10.39
C ALA A 115 3.48 10.91 10.49
N SER A 116 3.58 11.61 9.35
CA SER A 116 4.22 12.93 9.27
C SER A 116 3.49 14.02 10.07
N ASN A 117 2.18 13.86 10.28
CA ASN A 117 1.34 14.79 11.04
C ASN A 117 1.37 14.57 12.57
N TYR A 118 2.38 13.85 13.08
CA TYR A 118 2.62 13.72 14.51
C TYR A 118 3.06 15.07 15.11
N LYS A 119 2.49 15.41 16.27
CA LYS A 119 2.70 16.69 16.97
C LYS A 119 3.38 16.49 18.32
N ALA A 120 2.78 15.64 19.14
CA ALA A 120 3.20 15.43 20.51
C ALA A 120 2.70 14.09 21.04
N MET A 121 3.41 13.57 22.02
CA MET A 121 3.15 12.26 22.61
C MET A 121 1.70 12.08 23.11
N GLN A 122 1.14 13.11 23.75
CA GLN A 122 -0.20 13.08 24.34
C GLN A 122 -1.31 13.43 23.34
N LEU A 123 -0.97 14.08 22.23
CA LEU A 123 -1.94 14.63 21.27
C LEU A 123 -2.08 13.79 20.00
N SER A 124 -1.06 12.98 19.69
CA SER A 124 -0.90 12.37 18.37
C SER A 124 -1.06 10.86 18.35
N GLY A 125 -1.89 10.32 19.25
CA GLY A 125 -2.31 8.92 19.18
C GLY A 125 -2.82 8.55 17.78
N GLY A 126 -3.63 9.40 17.16
CA GLY A 126 -4.14 9.20 15.79
C GLY A 126 -3.08 9.23 14.67
N ALA A 127 -1.88 9.78 14.94
CA ALA A 127 -0.75 9.76 14.01
C ALA A 127 0.17 8.55 14.19
N CYS A 128 -0.14 7.67 15.16
CA CYS A 128 0.62 6.48 15.47
C CYS A 128 -0.10 5.25 14.93
N MET A 129 0.51 4.52 14.00
CA MET A 129 -0.07 3.31 13.44
C MET A 129 0.62 2.07 14.02
N ARG A 130 -0.18 1.19 14.61
CA ARG A 130 0.28 -0.13 15.07
C ARG A 130 0.65 -1.01 13.88
N LEU A 131 1.91 -1.43 13.81
CA LEU A 131 2.44 -2.19 12.68
C LEU A 131 1.85 -3.60 12.62
N ASP A 132 1.74 -4.30 13.75
CA ASP A 132 1.09 -5.62 13.86
C ASP A 132 -0.34 -5.61 13.30
N LYS A 133 -1.06 -4.55 13.61
CA LYS A 133 -2.43 -4.28 13.19
C LYS A 133 -2.51 -3.98 11.68
N ALA A 134 -1.62 -3.14 11.15
CA ALA A 134 -1.54 -2.89 9.71
C ALA A 134 -1.21 -4.17 8.92
N ILE A 135 -0.21 -4.94 9.36
CA ILE A 135 0.19 -6.23 8.76
C ILE A 135 -0.99 -7.22 8.77
N TYR A 136 -1.66 -7.37 9.91
CA TYR A 136 -2.82 -8.24 10.01
C TYR A 136 -3.92 -7.82 9.03
N TRP A 137 -4.22 -6.52 8.95
CA TRP A 137 -5.25 -6.01 8.04
C TRP A 137 -4.89 -6.27 6.58
N LEU A 138 -3.64 -6.06 6.17
CA LEU A 138 -3.17 -6.32 4.80
C LEU A 138 -3.30 -7.80 4.44
N ARG A 139 -2.89 -8.70 5.35
CA ARG A 139 -3.03 -10.16 5.16
C ARG A 139 -4.48 -10.59 4.98
N GLN A 140 -5.41 -10.00 5.74
CA GLN A 140 -6.83 -10.33 5.63
C GLN A 140 -7.48 -9.85 4.33
N HIS A 141 -6.91 -8.87 3.64
CA HIS A 141 -7.56 -8.24 2.50
C HIS A 141 -6.88 -8.50 1.15
N LEU A 142 -5.55 -8.59 1.10
CA LEU A 142 -4.82 -8.71 -0.18
C LEU A 142 -4.77 -10.15 -0.72
N GLY A 143 -5.04 -11.15 0.12
CA GLY A 143 -5.01 -12.56 -0.25
C GLY A 143 -3.77 -13.31 0.27
N PHE A 144 -3.63 -14.56 -0.18
CA PHE A 144 -2.62 -15.53 0.29
C PHE A 144 -1.25 -15.43 -0.42
N GLY A 145 -1.04 -14.40 -1.24
CA GLY A 145 0.23 -14.18 -1.93
C GLY A 145 1.40 -13.94 -0.97
N ARG A 146 2.61 -13.85 -1.54
CA ARG A 146 3.83 -13.56 -0.78
C ARG A 146 3.81 -12.11 -0.31
N GLN A 147 4.11 -11.86 0.96
CA GLN A 147 4.13 -10.51 1.53
C GLN A 147 5.46 -10.27 2.24
N PHE A 148 6.17 -9.22 1.81
CA PHE A 148 7.48 -8.83 2.33
C PHE A 148 7.36 -7.49 3.06
N TYR A 149 7.94 -7.39 4.26
CA TYR A 149 7.89 -6.19 5.09
C TYR A 149 9.30 -5.73 5.43
N PHE A 150 9.65 -4.53 5.00
CA PHE A 150 10.92 -3.87 5.23
C PHE A 150 10.65 -2.65 6.11
N VAL A 151 11.17 -2.65 7.33
CA VAL A 151 10.92 -1.60 8.32
C VAL A 151 12.26 -1.08 8.80
N ASP A 152 12.59 0.11 8.32
CA ASP A 152 13.76 0.88 8.70
C ASP A 152 13.33 1.97 9.70
N ALA A 153 13.20 1.56 10.96
CA ALA A 153 12.74 2.43 12.03
C ALA A 153 13.36 2.04 13.36
N CYS A 154 13.50 3.01 14.25
CA CYS A 154 13.89 2.72 15.63
C CYS A 154 12.85 1.84 16.33
N ARG A 155 13.31 1.10 17.34
CA ARG A 155 12.47 0.27 18.22
C ARG A 155 12.71 0.63 19.68
N ASN A 156 12.84 1.93 19.95
CA ASN A 156 13.04 2.43 21.30
C ASN A 156 11.79 2.12 22.13
N ASP A 157 12.01 1.60 23.34
CA ASP A 157 10.93 1.21 24.23
C ASP A 157 10.26 2.47 24.82
N LEU A 158 8.95 2.55 24.66
CA LEU A 158 8.11 3.56 25.30
C LEU A 158 7.17 2.88 26.29
N ASP A 159 7.04 3.50 27.48
CA ASP A 159 6.02 3.07 28.45
C ASP A 159 4.64 3.30 27.84
N GLY A 160 3.91 2.20 27.58
CA GLY A 160 2.58 2.21 26.98
C GLY A 160 1.54 3.02 27.75
N ARG A 161 1.82 3.36 29.02
CA ARG A 161 0.96 4.25 29.82
C ARG A 161 1.03 5.71 29.39
N LYS A 162 2.04 6.11 28.60
CA LYS A 162 2.26 7.51 28.20
C LYS A 162 1.61 7.87 26.86
N ILE A 163 1.24 6.89 26.03
CA ILE A 163 0.65 7.10 24.71
C ILE A 163 -0.44 6.06 24.48
N ASN A 164 -1.60 6.50 24.01
CA ASN A 164 -2.61 5.61 23.45
C ASN A 164 -2.55 5.68 21.92
N PRO A 165 -1.89 4.74 21.22
CA PRO A 165 -1.87 4.73 19.77
C PRO A 165 -3.31 4.56 19.25
N GLY A 166 -3.68 5.42 18.30
CA GLY A 166 -4.99 5.42 17.69
C GLY A 166 -5.23 4.15 16.89
N GLY A 167 -6.50 3.79 16.74
CA GLY A 167 -6.91 2.73 15.81
C GLY A 167 -6.84 3.23 14.38
N VAL A 168 -5.63 3.38 13.82
CA VAL A 168 -5.41 3.86 12.44
C VAL A 168 -5.77 2.80 11.39
N ILE A 169 -6.07 1.55 11.81
CA ILE A 169 -6.73 0.64 10.87
C ILE A 169 -8.08 1.26 10.50
N PRO A 170 -8.40 1.42 9.20
CA PRO A 170 -9.75 1.74 8.79
C PRO A 170 -10.67 0.64 9.33
N ARG A 171 -11.36 0.94 10.45
CA ARG A 171 -12.53 0.17 10.84
C ARG A 171 -13.44 0.30 9.64
N ALA A 172 -13.83 -0.83 9.05
CA ALA A 172 -14.86 -0.81 8.03
C ALA A 172 -15.94 0.12 8.57
N ILE A 173 -16.12 1.27 7.94
CA ILE A 173 -17.20 2.17 8.27
C ILE A 173 -18.39 1.28 7.97
N ARG A 174 -18.95 0.66 9.02
CA ARG A 174 -20.28 0.11 8.97
C ARG A 174 -21.08 1.36 8.70
N ARG A 175 -21.27 1.67 7.41
CA ARG A 175 -22.32 2.58 6.99
C ARG A 175 -23.52 1.97 7.70
N ARG A 176 -24.00 2.65 8.76
CA ARG A 176 -25.32 2.35 9.28
C ARG A 176 -26.17 2.25 8.02
N PRO A 177 -26.86 1.12 7.76
CA PRO A 177 -27.78 1.09 6.65
C PRO A 177 -28.65 2.32 6.83
N GLU A 178 -28.44 3.30 5.96
CA GLU A 178 -29.24 4.49 5.93
C GLU A 178 -30.65 3.95 5.87
N LYS A 179 -31.48 4.28 6.87
CA LYS A 179 -32.88 3.88 6.89
C LYS A 179 -33.50 4.48 5.64
N ARG A 180 -33.37 3.78 4.51
CA ARG A 180 -34.14 4.02 3.31
C ARG A 180 -35.56 3.80 3.78
N ARG A 181 -36.27 4.90 3.99
CA ARG A 181 -37.72 4.85 4.12
C ARG A 181 -38.19 4.06 2.89
N PRO A 182 -39.01 3.02 3.06
CA PRO A 182 -39.61 2.38 1.92
C PRO A 182 -40.47 3.43 1.24
N THR A 183 -40.04 3.92 0.08
CA THR A 183 -40.92 4.57 -0.88
C THR A 183 -41.83 3.49 -1.42
N CYS A 184 -42.90 3.24 -0.67
CA CYS A 184 -44.09 2.58 -1.14
C CYS A 184 -44.79 3.58 -2.06
N CYS A 185 -44.62 3.43 -3.37
CA CYS A 185 -45.54 3.91 -4.39
C CYS A 185 -45.18 3.26 -5.74
N SER A 186 -45.83 2.11 -5.97
CA SER A 186 -46.55 1.78 -7.21
C SER A 186 -46.02 2.37 -8.52
N LEU A 187 -45.35 1.53 -9.31
CA LEU A 187 -45.35 1.62 -10.77
C LEU A 187 -45.80 0.28 -11.38
N PRO A 188 -46.68 0.31 -12.40
CA PRO A 188 -47.27 -0.88 -12.99
C PRO A 188 -46.27 -1.64 -13.88
N LEU A 189 -46.45 -2.96 -13.84
CA LEU A 189 -45.75 -3.98 -14.61
C LEU A 189 -46.00 -3.81 -16.12
N GLN A 190 -45.11 -3.13 -16.84
CA GLN A 190 -45.08 -3.22 -18.31
C GLN A 190 -44.19 -4.41 -18.72
N ARG A 191 -44.84 -5.47 -19.23
CA ARG A 191 -44.18 -6.59 -19.91
C ARG A 191 -43.54 -6.07 -21.19
N GLN A 192 -42.21 -6.20 -21.31
CA GLN A 192 -41.54 -6.11 -22.60
C GLN A 192 -41.30 -7.51 -23.17
N PRO A 193 -41.55 -7.75 -24.47
CA PRO A 193 -41.23 -8.99 -25.14
C PRO A 193 -39.72 -9.13 -25.38
N LEU A 194 -39.23 -10.36 -25.26
CA LEU A 194 -37.86 -10.78 -25.54
C LEU A 194 -37.53 -10.59 -27.04
N PRO A 195 -36.42 -9.92 -27.40
CA PRO A 195 -35.86 -10.02 -28.73
C PRO A 195 -35.06 -11.31 -28.90
N SER A 196 -35.31 -11.92 -30.05
CA SER A 196 -34.83 -13.20 -30.56
C SER A 196 -33.30 -13.28 -30.67
N THR A 197 -32.81 -14.49 -30.38
CA THR A 197 -31.50 -15.02 -30.74
C THR A 197 -31.23 -14.94 -32.24
N GLU A 198 -30.21 -14.20 -32.67
CA GLU A 198 -29.53 -14.42 -33.96
C GLU A 198 -28.05 -13.98 -33.90
N GLY A 199 -27.16 -14.81 -34.44
CA GLY A 199 -25.90 -14.34 -35.05
C GLY A 199 -24.59 -14.51 -34.26
N LEU A 200 -24.15 -15.75 -34.08
CA LEU A 200 -22.72 -16.08 -33.85
C LEU A 200 -21.96 -16.08 -35.20
N PRO A 201 -20.89 -15.28 -35.38
CA PRO A 201 -19.91 -15.51 -36.43
C PRO A 201 -18.77 -16.44 -35.98
N PRO A 202 -18.16 -17.20 -36.93
CA PRO A 202 -17.17 -18.25 -36.67
C PRO A 202 -15.76 -17.73 -36.27
N PRO A 203 -14.90 -18.61 -35.71
CA PRO A 203 -13.59 -18.25 -35.19
C PRO A 203 -12.58 -17.88 -36.28
N PHE A 204 -11.87 -16.77 -36.06
CA PHE A 204 -10.76 -16.33 -36.90
C PHE A 204 -9.53 -17.23 -36.74
N SER A 205 -8.95 -17.50 -37.90
CA SER A 205 -7.74 -18.27 -38.19
C SER A 205 -6.49 -17.78 -37.44
N THR A 206 -5.77 -18.75 -36.89
CA THR A 206 -4.42 -18.65 -36.34
C THR A 206 -3.39 -18.37 -37.44
N VAL A 207 -2.70 -17.23 -37.37
CA VAL A 207 -1.45 -17.00 -38.13
C VAL A 207 -0.27 -17.08 -37.15
N SER A 208 0.42 -18.21 -37.18
CA SER A 208 1.75 -18.37 -36.60
C SER A 208 2.76 -17.57 -37.40
N ARG A 209 3.47 -16.64 -36.76
CA ARG A 209 4.70 -16.05 -37.31
C ARG A 209 5.81 -16.17 -36.27
N ALA A 210 6.57 -17.25 -36.38
CA ALA A 210 7.83 -17.42 -35.66
C ALA A 210 8.81 -16.34 -36.15
N LYS A 211 9.27 -15.49 -35.23
CA LYS A 211 10.35 -14.53 -35.49
C LYS A 211 11.64 -15.11 -34.91
N ALA A 212 12.62 -15.29 -35.77
CA ALA A 212 13.92 -15.89 -35.47
C ALA A 212 14.70 -15.11 -34.40
N LEU A 213 15.35 -15.86 -33.51
CA LEU A 213 16.33 -15.38 -32.53
C LEU A 213 17.63 -14.95 -33.23
N PRO A 214 18.24 -13.81 -32.86
CA PRO A 214 19.59 -13.47 -33.27
C PRO A 214 20.64 -14.32 -32.52
N LYS A 215 21.70 -14.70 -33.25
CA LYS A 215 22.85 -15.48 -32.76
C LYS A 215 23.66 -14.69 -31.71
N PRO A 216 24.24 -15.36 -30.69
CA PRO A 216 25.11 -14.71 -29.72
C PRO A 216 26.41 -14.24 -30.38
N GLY A 217 26.66 -12.94 -30.24
CA GLY A 217 27.86 -12.26 -30.71
C GLY A 217 29.06 -12.51 -29.80
N THR A 218 30.18 -12.71 -30.48
CA THR A 218 31.54 -12.95 -30.00
C THR A 218 32.04 -11.88 -29.03
N THR A 219 32.58 -12.28 -27.89
CA THR A 219 33.33 -11.41 -26.97
C THR A 219 34.75 -11.15 -27.49
N PRO A 220 35.26 -9.91 -27.46
CA PRO A 220 36.66 -9.65 -27.72
C PRO A 220 37.52 -9.93 -26.47
N LYS A 221 38.58 -10.71 -26.66
CA LYS A 221 39.69 -10.92 -25.72
C LYS A 221 40.40 -9.59 -25.44
N THR A 222 40.45 -9.20 -24.18
CA THR A 222 41.47 -8.26 -23.67
C THR A 222 42.65 -9.11 -23.18
N THR A 223 43.85 -8.79 -23.66
CA THR A 223 45.13 -9.41 -23.28
C THR A 223 45.98 -8.28 -22.64
N PRO A 224 47.03 -8.62 -21.88
CA PRO A 224 47.36 -8.13 -20.53
C PRO A 224 47.77 -6.67 -20.40
#